data_AF-A0A3D5W777-F1
#
_entry.id   AF-A0A3D5W777-F1
#
_cell.length_a   1.000
_cell.length_b   1.000
_cell.length_c   1.000
_cell.angle_alpha   90.00
_cell.angle_beta   90.00
_cell.angle_gamma   90.00
#
_symmetry.space_group_name_H-M   'P 1'
#
loop_
_entity.id
_entity.type
_entity.pdbx_description
1 polymer ?
#
loop_
_entity_poly.entity_id
_entity_poly.type
_entity_poly.pdbx_seq_one_letter_code
_entity_poly.pdbx_strand_id
1 'polypeptide(L)'
;MIMAQTSRPNSEKLGDLIAHRHAQLEDIRNPAESLMNEALAMTAPGRGIITSGDIIPGEKYGADVYDDVGIESLGIWADGLHSNHASPALNWFKFAFAKKELNKVQRLKIWLESVEEDIKAKLRKSNFYPQFNAFLRDGGSSGTASMWLDNNDPRGVT
;
A
#
# COMPACT_ATOMS: atom_id res chain seq x y z
N MET A 1 34.08 1.18 22.19
CA MET A 1 33.10 0.20 22.70
C MET A 1 32.20 -0.22 21.54
N ILE A 2 32.68 -1.25 20.83
CA ILE A 2 32.09 -2.16 19.84
C ILE A 2 30.81 -1.71 19.12
N MET A 3 30.99 -1.15 17.92
CA MET A 3 30.01 -1.21 16.83
C MET A 3 30.06 -2.63 16.27
N ALA A 4 29.07 -3.46 16.59
CA ALA A 4 28.92 -4.76 15.97
C ALA A 4 28.57 -4.56 14.49
N GLN A 5 29.56 -4.76 13.61
CA GLN A 5 29.30 -5.07 12.22
C GLN A 5 28.59 -6.42 12.18
N THR A 6 27.26 -6.40 12.16
CA THR A 6 26.47 -7.60 11.87
C THR A 6 26.80 -8.00 10.43
N SER A 7 27.72 -8.95 10.27
CA SER A 7 28.01 -9.61 9.00
C SER A 7 26.70 -9.98 8.35
N ARG A 8 26.44 -9.46 7.14
CA ARG A 8 25.25 -9.84 6.36
C ARG A 8 25.26 -11.37 6.24
N PRO A 9 24.19 -12.07 6.64
CA PRO A 9 24.14 -13.52 6.47
C PRO A 9 24.29 -13.86 4.99
N ASN A 10 24.93 -15.00 4.70
CA ASN A 10 25.09 -15.51 3.34
C ASN A 10 23.73 -15.47 2.61
N SER A 11 23.64 -14.82 1.46
CA SER A 11 22.35 -14.47 0.82
C SER A 11 21.47 -15.68 0.55
N GLU A 12 22.07 -16.83 0.26
CA GLU A 12 21.39 -18.12 0.08
C GLU A 12 20.70 -18.57 1.37
N LYS A 13 21.39 -18.52 2.52
CA LYS A 13 20.84 -18.91 3.82
C LYS A 13 19.72 -17.98 4.30
N LEU A 14 19.78 -16.70 3.91
CA LEU A 14 18.73 -15.72 4.22
C LEU A 14 17.47 -16.00 3.39
N GLY A 15 17.63 -16.36 2.11
CA GLY A 15 16.52 -16.76 1.25
C GLY A 15 15.74 -17.95 1.83
N ASP A 16 16.45 -18.99 2.25
CA ASP A 16 15.84 -20.17 2.86
C ASP A 16 15.07 -19.83 4.15
N LEU A 17 15.62 -18.94 4.98
CA LEU A 17 14.95 -18.48 6.20
C LEU A 17 13.68 -17.69 5.89
N ILE A 18 13.71 -16.81 4.88
CA ILE A 18 12.55 -16.03 4.45
C ILE A 18 11.47 -16.96 3.89
N ALA A 19 11.85 -17.92 3.04
CA ALA A 19 10.93 -18.90 2.48
C ALA A 19 10.27 -19.75 3.59
N HIS A 20 11.07 -20.21 4.56
CA HIS A 20 10.54 -20.94 5.71
C HIS A 20 9.58 -20.10 6.53
N ARG A 21 9.91 -18.83 6.78
CA ARG A 21 9.02 -17.92 7.51
C ARG A 21 7.75 -17.59 6.74
N HIS A 22 7.86 -17.44 5.42
CA HIS A 22 6.71 -17.20 4.55
C HIS A 22 5.71 -18.35 4.64
N ALA A 23 6.16 -19.60 4.51
CA ALA A 23 5.31 -20.77 4.65
C ALA A 23 4.58 -20.82 6.01
N GLN A 24 5.29 -20.50 7.10
CA GLN A 24 4.65 -20.40 8.43
C GLN A 24 3.57 -19.32 8.50
N LEU A 25 3.76 -18.18 7.83
CA LEU A 25 2.78 -17.09 7.81
C LEU A 25 1.60 -17.40 6.88
N GLU A 26 1.84 -18.15 5.82
CA GLU A 26 0.82 -18.66 4.91
C GLU A 26 -0.13 -19.60 5.64
N ASP A 27 0.40 -20.55 6.44
CA ASP A 27 -0.41 -21.42 7.30
C ASP A 27 -1.33 -20.64 8.26
N ILE A 28 -0.87 -19.48 8.75
CA ILE A 28 -1.67 -18.59 9.61
C ILE A 28 -2.74 -17.83 8.81
N ARG A 29 -2.46 -17.49 7.54
CA ARG A 29 -3.38 -16.75 6.67
C ARG A 29 -4.47 -17.65 6.08
N ASN A 30 -4.14 -18.90 5.77
CA ASN A 30 -5.01 -19.87 5.09
C ASN A 30 -6.47 -19.90 5.60
N PRO A 31 -6.75 -19.88 6.92
CA PRO A 31 -8.13 -19.90 7.40
C PRO A 31 -8.96 -18.68 6.99
N ALA A 32 -8.32 -17.52 6.81
CA ALA A 32 -9.00 -16.28 6.45
C ALA A 32 -9.23 -16.15 4.93
N GLU A 33 -8.47 -16.87 4.10
CA GLU A 33 -8.55 -16.72 2.63
C GLU A 33 -9.91 -17.09 2.06
N SER A 34 -10.59 -18.11 2.61
CA SER A 34 -11.95 -18.49 2.18
C SER A 34 -12.92 -17.31 2.32
N LEU A 35 -12.90 -16.65 3.49
CA LEU A 35 -13.73 -15.49 3.76
C LEU A 35 -13.37 -14.31 2.86
N MET A 36 -12.08 -14.09 2.60
CA MET A 36 -11.61 -13.03 1.70
C MET A 36 -12.11 -13.26 0.27
N ASN A 37 -12.06 -14.50 -0.24
CA ASN A 37 -12.56 -14.84 -1.56
C ASN A 37 -14.07 -14.63 -1.68
N GLU A 38 -14.84 -15.02 -0.66
CA GLU A 38 -16.29 -14.78 -0.61
C GLU A 38 -16.61 -13.27 -0.67
N ALA A 39 -15.89 -12.45 0.10
CA ALA A 39 -16.04 -11.00 0.09
C ALA A 39 -15.63 -10.39 -1.27
N LEU A 40 -14.54 -10.87 -1.86
CA LEU A 40 -14.05 -10.41 -3.17
C LEU A 40 -15.00 -10.77 -4.31
N ALA A 41 -15.58 -11.96 -4.29
CA ALA A 41 -16.54 -12.40 -5.31
C ALA A 41 -17.72 -11.42 -5.43
N MET A 42 -18.14 -10.82 -4.32
CA MET A 42 -19.27 -9.88 -4.27
C MET A 42 -18.87 -8.41 -4.47
N THR A 43 -17.67 -8.00 -4.05
CA THR A 43 -17.26 -6.58 -4.02
C THR A 43 -16.27 -6.19 -5.12
N ALA A 44 -15.42 -7.13 -5.55
CA ALA A 44 -14.41 -6.91 -6.58
C ALA A 44 -14.15 -8.22 -7.36
N PRO A 45 -15.12 -8.71 -8.15
CA PRO A 45 -15.05 -10.03 -8.79
C PRO A 45 -13.84 -10.20 -9.72
N GLY A 46 -13.36 -9.12 -10.34
CA GLY A 46 -12.14 -9.15 -11.17
C GLY A 46 -10.83 -9.27 -10.38
N ARG A 47 -10.87 -9.21 -9.05
CA ARG A 47 -9.73 -9.37 -8.13
C ARG A 47 -9.85 -10.64 -7.27
N GLY A 48 -10.86 -11.48 -7.50
CA GLY A 48 -11.31 -12.56 -6.60
C GLY A 48 -10.50 -13.85 -6.59
N ILE A 49 -9.21 -13.84 -6.94
CA ILE A 49 -8.37 -15.04 -6.92
C ILE A 49 -7.21 -14.79 -5.95
N ILE A 50 -7.48 -14.90 -4.64
CA ILE A 50 -6.42 -14.97 -3.62
C ILE A 50 -5.94 -16.42 -3.45
N THR A 51 -6.87 -17.37 -3.47
CA THR A 51 -6.55 -18.79 -3.42
C THR A 51 -6.14 -19.28 -4.81
N SER A 52 -5.15 -20.16 -4.84
CA SER A 52 -4.43 -20.74 -5.98
C SER A 52 -5.29 -21.53 -6.98
N GLY A 53 -6.42 -20.99 -7.43
CA GLY A 53 -7.14 -21.46 -8.61
C GLY A 53 -6.45 -20.92 -9.85
N ASP A 54 -6.21 -21.76 -10.84
CA ASP A 54 -5.72 -21.34 -12.14
C ASP A 54 -6.64 -20.24 -12.70
N ILE A 55 -6.07 -19.08 -13.05
CA ILE A 55 -6.76 -18.08 -13.86
C ILE A 55 -7.05 -18.76 -15.20
N ILE A 56 -8.28 -19.27 -15.40
CA ILE A 56 -8.66 -19.91 -16.66
C ILE A 56 -8.82 -18.80 -17.72
N PRO A 57 -7.97 -18.75 -18.75
CA PRO A 57 -8.07 -17.69 -19.75
C PRO A 57 -9.41 -17.77 -20.47
N GLY A 58 -10.17 -16.66 -20.45
CA GLY A 58 -11.47 -16.55 -21.10
C GLY A 58 -12.67 -16.91 -20.22
N GLU A 59 -12.46 -17.25 -18.94
CA GLU A 59 -13.56 -17.41 -18.00
C GLU A 59 -14.18 -16.04 -17.63
N LYS A 60 -15.51 -16.02 -17.50
CA LYS A 60 -16.25 -14.82 -17.12
C LYS A 60 -16.29 -14.68 -15.61
N TYR A 61 -15.61 -13.67 -15.08
CA TYR A 61 -15.69 -13.30 -13.66
C TYR A 61 -16.98 -12.53 -13.34
N GLY A 62 -17.45 -12.67 -12.10
CA GLY A 62 -18.61 -11.93 -11.58
C GLY A 62 -19.96 -12.40 -12.13
N ALA A 63 -20.05 -13.63 -12.64
CA ALA A 63 -21.32 -14.22 -13.05
C ALA A 63 -22.31 -14.39 -11.88
N ASP A 64 -21.80 -14.52 -10.66
CA ASP A 64 -22.59 -14.70 -9.43
C ASP A 64 -23.06 -13.38 -8.81
N VAL A 65 -22.58 -12.23 -9.32
CA VAL A 65 -23.00 -10.91 -8.84
C VAL A 65 -24.35 -10.57 -9.47
N TYR A 66 -25.41 -10.71 -8.68
CA TYR A 66 -26.77 -10.37 -9.09
C TYR A 66 -27.07 -8.86 -8.94
N ASP A 67 -26.46 -8.22 -7.95
CA ASP A 67 -26.66 -6.82 -7.59
C ASP A 67 -25.30 -6.10 -7.46
N ASP A 68 -25.20 -4.87 -7.97
CA ASP A 68 -23.97 -4.10 -8.04
C ASP A 68 -23.72 -3.23 -6.80
N VAL A 69 -24.67 -3.16 -5.85
CA VAL A 69 -24.57 -2.36 -4.61
C VAL A 69 -23.25 -2.61 -3.86
N GLY A 70 -22.75 -3.84 -3.80
CA GLY A 70 -21.48 -4.15 -3.15
C GLY A 70 -20.27 -3.52 -3.85
N ILE A 71 -20.26 -3.57 -5.18
CA ILE A 71 -19.20 -2.99 -6.03
C ILE A 71 -19.25 -1.47 -5.97
N GLU A 72 -20.45 -0.88 -6.06
CA GLU A 72 -20.65 0.56 -5.99
C GLU A 72 -20.25 1.11 -4.61
N SER A 73 -20.70 0.44 -3.54
CA SER A 73 -20.39 0.83 -2.16
C SER A 73 -18.88 0.82 -1.88
N LEU A 74 -18.16 -0.18 -2.38
CA LEU A 74 -16.69 -0.24 -2.29
C LEU A 74 -16.04 0.94 -3.03
N GLY A 75 -16.55 1.27 -4.23
CA GLY A 75 -16.08 2.43 -5.00
C GLY A 75 -16.28 3.75 -4.26
N ILE A 76 -17.49 4.00 -3.77
CA ILE A 76 -17.83 5.21 -3.00
C ILE A 76 -16.97 5.32 -1.74
N TRP A 77 -16.80 4.21 -1.01
CA TRP A 77 -15.98 4.18 0.19
C TRP A 77 -14.51 4.48 -0.11
N ALA A 78 -13.91 3.84 -1.12
CA ALA A 78 -12.52 4.05 -1.48
C ALA A 78 -12.26 5.47 -2.01
N ASP A 79 -13.15 6.00 -2.84
CA ASP A 79 -13.03 7.34 -3.41
C ASP A 79 -13.26 8.43 -2.35
N GLY A 80 -14.19 8.19 -1.41
CA GLY A 80 -14.41 9.05 -0.25
C GLY A 80 -13.20 9.09 0.68
N LEU A 81 -12.62 7.93 1.00
CA LEU A 81 -11.41 7.85 1.82
C LEU A 81 -10.22 8.50 1.13
N HIS A 82 -10.00 8.23 -0.15
CA HIS A 82 -8.91 8.82 -0.93
C HIS A 82 -9.03 10.35 -0.94
N SER A 83 -10.24 10.87 -1.19
CA SER A 83 -10.50 12.31 -1.21
C SER A 83 -10.25 12.97 0.15
N ASN A 84 -10.57 12.28 1.25
CA ASN A 84 -10.41 12.81 2.61
C ASN A 84 -8.96 12.71 3.12
N HIS A 85 -8.27 11.60 2.85
CA HIS A 85 -6.97 11.30 3.46
C HIS A 85 -5.78 11.73 2.61
N ALA A 86 -5.87 11.61 1.28
CA ALA A 86 -4.72 11.78 0.40
C ALA A 86 -5.11 12.39 -0.95
N SER A 87 -5.94 13.44 -0.96
CA SER A 87 -6.25 14.14 -2.20
C SER A 87 -5.06 14.96 -2.69
N PRO A 88 -4.67 14.90 -3.99
CA PRO A 88 -3.59 15.75 -4.54
C PRO A 88 -3.92 17.24 -4.50
N ALA A 89 -5.21 17.59 -4.43
CA ALA A 89 -5.70 18.96 -4.32
C ALA A 89 -5.59 19.52 -2.89
N LEU A 90 -5.48 18.65 -1.88
CA LEU A 90 -5.40 19.05 -0.48
C LEU A 90 -3.95 18.96 0.04
N ASN A 91 -3.60 19.87 0.95
CA ASN A 91 -2.39 19.74 1.77
C ASN A 91 -2.67 18.77 2.92
N TRP A 92 -2.72 17.48 2.61
CA TRP A 92 -3.14 16.43 3.55
C TRP A 92 -2.09 16.05 4.60
N PHE A 93 -0.86 16.52 4.47
CA PHE A 93 0.15 16.44 5.52
C PHE A 93 0.90 17.76 5.67
N LYS A 94 1.44 17.95 6.88
CA LYS A 94 2.30 19.06 7.25
C LYS A 94 3.43 18.58 8.13
N PHE A 95 4.63 19.11 7.93
CA PHE A 95 5.74 18.82 8.83
C PHE A 95 5.83 19.84 9.96
N ALA A 96 6.24 19.33 11.12
CA ALA A 96 6.58 20.14 12.29
C ALA A 96 7.77 19.50 13.01
N PHE A 97 8.61 20.34 13.61
CA PHE A 97 9.66 19.82 14.48
C PHE A 97 9.03 19.26 15.76
N ALA A 98 9.51 18.09 16.21
CA ALA A 98 9.12 17.51 17.49
C ALA A 98 9.41 18.47 18.66
N LYS A 99 10.53 19.20 18.58
CA LYS A 99 10.92 20.23 19.53
C LYS A 99 10.23 21.56 19.20
N LYS A 100 9.27 21.98 20.03
CA LYS A 100 8.38 23.14 19.78
C LYS A 100 9.12 24.47 19.65
N GLU A 101 10.27 24.62 20.29
CA GLU A 101 11.11 25.82 20.23
C GLU A 101 11.66 26.04 18.82
N LEU A 102 11.95 24.97 18.07
CA LEU A 102 12.44 25.06 16.70
C LEU A 102 11.37 25.56 15.74
N ASN A 103 10.09 25.26 16.01
CA ASN A 103 8.97 25.78 15.23
C ASN A 103 8.79 27.31 15.37
N LYS A 104 9.40 27.95 16.38
CA LYS A 104 9.39 29.42 16.55
C LYS A 104 10.45 30.13 15.71
N VAL A 105 11.45 29.40 15.23
CA VAL A 105 12.54 29.97 14.43
C VAL A 105 12.08 30.04 12.97
N GLN A 106 11.79 31.26 12.50
CA GLN A 106 11.23 31.50 11.16
C GLN A 106 12.05 30.83 10.04
N ARG A 107 13.38 30.89 10.12
CA ARG A 107 14.26 30.27 9.11
C ARG A 107 14.08 28.75 9.03
N LEU A 108 13.95 28.07 10.16
CA LEU A 108 13.76 26.62 10.20
C LEU A 108 12.39 26.23 9.66
N LYS A 109 11.38 27.05 9.95
CA LYS A 109 10.02 26.87 9.42
C LYS A 109 9.98 26.98 7.90
N ILE A 110 10.61 28.01 7.32
CA ILE A 110 10.70 28.20 5.86
C ILE A 110 11.42 27.01 5.21
N TRP A 111 12.52 26.55 5.80
CA TRP A 111 13.23 25.37 5.30
C TRP A 111 12.33 24.12 5.32
N LEU A 112 11.56 23.93 6.40
CA LEU A 112 10.66 22.79 6.52
C LEU A 112 9.50 22.85 5.51
N GLU A 113 8.97 24.04 5.26
CA GLU A 113 7.96 24.29 4.21
C GLU A 113 8.52 23.96 2.81
N SER A 114 9.77 24.32 2.52
CA SER A 114 10.43 23.95 1.25
C SER A 114 10.57 22.44 1.08
N VAL A 115 10.97 21.71 2.13
CA VAL A 115 11.06 20.24 2.08
C VAL A 115 9.68 19.61 1.88
N GLU A 116 8.64 20.18 2.52
CA GLU A 116 7.26 19.72 2.35
C GLU A 116 6.77 19.90 0.91
N GLU A 117 7.06 21.04 0.27
CA GLU A 117 6.75 21.29 -1.13
C GLU A 117 7.46 20.32 -2.07
N ASP A 118 8.74 20.03 -1.83
CA ASP A 118 9.52 19.06 -2.61
C ASP A 118 8.92 17.65 -2.56
N ILE A 119 8.51 17.20 -1.37
CA ILE A 119 7.88 15.88 -1.20
C ILE A 119 6.51 15.86 -1.90
N LYS A 120 5.70 16.90 -1.74
CA LYS A 120 4.41 17.02 -2.44
C LYS A 120 4.59 16.99 -3.96
N ALA A 121 5.59 17.68 -4.49
CA ALA A 121 5.90 17.68 -5.91
C ALA A 121 6.31 16.29 -6.40
N LYS A 122 7.15 15.57 -5.65
CA LYS A 122 7.55 14.19 -5.98
C LYS A 122 6.36 13.23 -5.96
N LEU A 123 5.49 13.31 -4.95
CA LEU A 123 4.30 12.47 -4.86
C LEU A 123 3.34 12.71 -6.02
N ARG A 124 3.09 13.98 -6.39
CA ARG A 124 2.26 14.34 -7.56
C ARG A 124 2.84 13.88 -8.89
N LYS A 125 4.17 13.85 -9.01
CA LYS A 125 4.85 13.35 -10.21
C LYS A 125 4.86 11.83 -10.30
N SER A 126 4.79 11.14 -9.15
CA SER A 126 4.75 9.68 -9.07
C SER A 126 3.35 9.12 -9.35
N ASN A 127 3.26 7.79 -9.44
CA ASN A 127 1.99 7.07 -9.52
C ASN A 127 1.31 6.86 -8.14
N PHE A 128 1.77 7.55 -7.08
CA PHE A 128 1.28 7.33 -5.72
C PHE A 128 -0.24 7.44 -5.58
N TYR A 129 -0.88 8.51 -6.09
CA TYR A 129 -2.31 8.72 -5.89
C TYR A 129 -3.20 7.65 -6.56
N PRO A 130 -2.97 7.26 -7.83
CA PRO A 130 -3.65 6.10 -8.40
C PRO A 130 -3.42 4.80 -7.63
N GLN A 131 -2.18 4.53 -7.19
CA GLN A 131 -1.84 3.32 -6.44
C GLN A 131 -2.48 3.31 -5.05
N PHE A 132 -2.59 4.47 -4.40
CA PHE A 132 -3.23 4.62 -3.09
C PHE A 132 -4.74 4.33 -3.17
N ASN A 133 -5.42 4.76 -4.24
CA ASN A 133 -6.83 4.37 -4.45
C ASN A 133 -6.98 2.86 -4.70
N ALA A 134 -6.08 2.26 -5.49
CA ALA A 134 -6.08 0.82 -5.72
C ALA A 134 -5.87 0.05 -4.40
N PHE A 135 -4.91 0.49 -3.58
CA PHE A 135 -4.63 -0.03 -2.25
C PHE A 135 -5.86 0.04 -1.33
N LEU A 136 -6.59 1.16 -1.33
CA LEU A 136 -7.84 1.27 -0.57
C LEU A 136 -8.86 0.24 -1.07
N ARG A 137 -9.08 0.13 -2.39
CA ARG A 137 -10.03 -0.85 -2.96
C ARG A 137 -9.66 -2.30 -2.61
N ASP A 138 -8.37 -2.64 -2.59
CA ASP A 138 -7.89 -3.97 -2.18
C ASP A 138 -8.10 -4.21 -0.68
N GLY A 139 -7.81 -3.20 0.15
CA GLY A 139 -7.99 -3.29 1.59
C GLY A 139 -9.45 -3.33 2.02
N GLY A 140 -10.34 -2.64 1.29
CA GLY A 140 -11.78 -2.64 1.57
C GLY A 140 -12.51 -3.91 1.13
N SER A 141 -11.96 -4.64 0.14
CA SER A 141 -12.55 -5.87 -0.38
C SER A 141 -11.99 -7.11 0.32
N SER A 142 -10.67 -7.29 0.29
CA SER A 142 -9.99 -8.46 0.87
C SER A 142 -9.62 -8.29 2.35
N GLY A 143 -9.76 -7.08 2.92
CA GLY A 143 -9.36 -6.77 4.29
C GLY A 143 -7.85 -6.55 4.47
N THR A 144 -7.04 -6.83 3.45
CA THR A 144 -5.59 -6.63 3.48
C THR A 144 -5.10 -6.01 2.18
N ALA A 145 -4.14 -5.10 2.26
CA ALA A 145 -3.50 -4.55 1.09
C ALA A 145 -2.04 -4.24 1.42
N SER A 146 -1.19 -4.32 0.41
CA SER A 146 0.23 -4.02 0.53
C SER A 146 0.64 -3.05 -0.57
N MET A 147 1.38 -2.01 -0.19
CA MET A 147 1.95 -1.06 -1.13
C MET A 147 3.45 -0.99 -0.90
N TRP A 148 4.22 -1.03 -1.99
CA TRP A 148 5.66 -0.92 -1.96
C TRP A 148 6.09 0.33 -2.73
N LEU A 149 7.03 1.08 -2.15
CA LEU A 149 7.62 2.25 -2.76
C LEU A 149 9.02 1.88 -3.25
N ASP A 150 9.23 1.98 -4.56
CA ASP A 150 10.57 1.85 -5.12
C ASP A 150 11.34 3.17 -4.98
N ASN A 151 12.63 3.07 -4.69
CA ASN A 151 13.56 4.20 -4.67
C ASN A 151 14.26 4.39 -6.03
N ASN A 152 13.85 3.68 -7.08
CA ASN A 152 14.50 3.69 -8.37
C ASN A 152 14.37 5.06 -9.09
N ASP A 153 15.28 5.98 -8.77
CA ASP A 153 15.59 7.13 -9.62
C ASP A 153 16.22 6.60 -10.91
N PRO A 154 15.65 6.89 -12.11
CA PRO A 154 16.27 6.53 -13.38
C PRO A 154 17.71 7.05 -13.55
N ARG A 155 18.19 7.93 -12.66
CA ARG A 155 19.55 8.51 -12.65
C ARG A 155 20.56 7.78 -11.76
N GLY A 156 20.16 6.72 -11.05
CA GLY A 156 21.10 5.79 -10.41
C GLY A 156 22.15 6.44 -9.49
N VAL A 157 21.77 7.39 -8.64
CA VAL A 157 22.63 7.88 -7.56
C VAL A 157 22.05 7.47 -6.21
N THR A 158 22.53 6.33 -5.72
CA THR A 158 22.55 5.96 -4.30
C THR A 158 23.61 6.74 -3.55
#